data_AF-A0A9P0FMF0-F1
#
_entry.id   AF-A0A9P0FMF0-F1
#
_cell.length_a   1.000
_cell.length_b   1.000
_cell.length_c   1.000
_cell.angle_alpha   90.00
_cell.angle_beta   90.00
_cell.angle_gamma   90.00
#
_symmetry.space_group_name_H-M   'P 1'
#
loop_
_entity.id
_entity.type
_entity.pdbx_description
1 polymer ?
#
loop_
_entity_poly.entity_id
_entity_poly.type
_entity_poly.pdbx_seq_one_letter_code
_entity_poly.pdbx_strand_id
1 'polypeptide(L)'
;MPDPDPPVTTQVNNAPVYQIPAPKPFSFKASDWDQWHLRFQRFRTASGLNQKVGDEQVNSLIYLMGPQAESIFESFKLSGEDASGGKRDVQITNALIYMVCKDNAPHSIVEKEGFLHFTRTIAPLYKPPSRNTVSF
;
A
#
# COMPACT_ATOMS: atom_id res chain seq x y z
N MET A 1 -16.70 -64.78 -13.18
CA MET A 1 -17.17 -63.40 -12.98
C MET A 1 -16.35 -62.83 -11.83
N PRO A 2 -15.40 -61.91 -12.08
CA PRO A 2 -14.73 -61.18 -11.01
C PRO A 2 -15.68 -60.10 -10.46
N ASP A 3 -15.70 -59.94 -9.13
CA ASP A 3 -16.50 -58.94 -8.41
C ASP A 3 -16.18 -57.51 -8.86
N PRO A 4 -17.15 -56.56 -8.81
CA PRO A 4 -16.88 -55.16 -9.07
C PRO A 4 -16.03 -54.55 -7.95
N ASP A 5 -14.93 -53.90 -8.32
CA ASP A 5 -14.04 -53.19 -7.40
C ASP A 5 -14.82 -52.20 -6.51
N PRO A 6 -14.44 -52.06 -5.22
CA PRO A 6 -15.06 -51.11 -4.33
C PRO A 6 -14.84 -49.66 -4.81
N PRO A 7 -15.77 -48.74 -4.52
CA PRO A 7 -15.68 -47.36 -4.99
C PRO A 7 -14.41 -46.70 -4.44
N VAL A 8 -13.60 -46.15 -5.34
CA VAL A 8 -12.49 -45.25 -5.00
C VAL A 8 -13.09 -44.01 -4.33
N THR A 9 -13.08 -44.02 -3.00
CA THR A 9 -13.33 -42.81 -2.20
C THR A 9 -12.13 -41.91 -2.39
N THR A 10 -12.26 -40.93 -3.29
CA THR A 10 -11.33 -39.80 -3.41
C THR A 10 -11.29 -39.11 -2.05
N GLN A 11 -10.25 -39.40 -1.26
CA GLN A 11 -9.95 -38.65 -0.06
C GLN A 11 -9.58 -37.24 -0.51
N VAL A 12 -10.50 -36.30 -0.29
CA VAL A 12 -10.19 -34.87 -0.37
C VAL A 12 -9.14 -34.64 0.71
N ASN A 13 -7.88 -34.53 0.29
CA ASN A 13 -6.75 -34.26 1.16
C ASN A 13 -6.95 -32.87 1.79
N ASN A 14 -7.68 -32.82 2.91
CA ASN A 14 -7.70 -31.69 3.81
C ASN A 14 -6.34 -31.65 4.51
N ALA A 15 -5.36 -31.02 3.86
CA ALA A 15 -4.11 -30.66 4.51
C ALA A 15 -4.46 -29.87 5.80
N PRO A 16 -3.78 -30.14 6.93
CA PRO A 16 -4.03 -29.40 8.15
C PRO A 16 -3.75 -27.93 7.88
N VAL A 17 -4.79 -27.09 8.05
CA VAL A 17 -4.65 -25.64 8.01
C VAL A 17 -3.84 -25.26 9.24
N TYR A 18 -2.51 -25.14 9.08
CA TYR A 18 -1.64 -24.66 10.14
C TYR A 18 -2.03 -23.22 10.48
N GLN A 19 -2.77 -23.05 11.57
CA GLN A 19 -3.24 -21.75 12.01
C GLN A 19 -2.12 -21.06 12.77
N ILE A 20 -1.33 -20.25 12.06
CA ILE A 20 -0.21 -19.52 12.63
C ILE A 20 -0.78 -18.46 13.59
N PRO A 21 -0.41 -18.49 14.89
CA PRO A 21 -0.90 -17.50 15.83
C PRO A 21 -0.43 -16.11 15.42
N ALA A 22 -1.31 -15.12 15.60
CA ALA A 22 -0.99 -13.73 15.32
C ALA A 22 0.30 -13.31 16.07
N PRO A 23 1.25 -12.62 15.41
CA PRO A 23 2.42 -12.10 16.09
C PRO A 23 2.01 -11.11 17.18
N LYS A 24 2.85 -10.97 18.21
CA LYS A 24 2.67 -9.92 19.22
C LYS A 24 2.63 -8.54 18.53
N PRO A 25 1.79 -7.61 18.99
CA PRO A 25 1.77 -6.25 18.46
C PRO A 25 3.14 -5.60 18.48
N PHE A 26 3.39 -4.72 17.50
CA PHE A 26 4.65 -4.01 17.43
C PHE A 26 4.77 -3.04 18.62
N SER A 27 5.92 -3.00 19.26
CA SER A 27 6.16 -2.12 20.42
C SER A 27 6.43 -0.66 20.03
N PHE A 28 6.55 -0.36 18.72
CA PHE A 28 6.95 0.94 18.17
C PHE A 28 8.32 1.44 18.65
N LYS A 29 9.17 0.52 19.11
CA LYS A 29 10.58 0.78 19.39
C LYS A 29 11.41 0.39 18.18
N ALA A 30 12.29 1.30 17.75
CA ALA A 30 13.19 1.06 16.62
C ALA A 30 14.05 -0.20 16.81
N SER A 31 14.47 -0.49 18.05
CA SER A 31 15.25 -1.68 18.41
C SER A 31 14.55 -3.01 18.08
N ASP A 32 13.22 -3.01 18.09
CA ASP A 32 12.42 -4.23 17.96
C ASP A 32 11.94 -4.43 16.51
N TRP A 33 12.20 -3.44 15.63
CA TRP A 33 11.71 -3.41 14.26
C TRP A 33 12.19 -4.61 13.46
N ASP A 34 13.49 -4.89 13.43
CA ASP A 34 14.05 -5.96 12.60
C ASP A 34 13.48 -7.33 12.97
N GLN A 35 13.35 -7.59 14.27
CA GLN A 35 12.77 -8.84 14.76
C GLN A 35 11.27 -8.95 14.46
N TRP A 36 10.53 -7.86 14.65
CA TRP A 36 9.10 -7.82 14.41
C TRP A 36 8.77 -7.94 12.91
N HIS A 37 9.48 -7.19 12.06
CA HIS A 37 9.35 -7.23 10.61
C HIS A 37 9.63 -8.64 10.05
N LEU A 38 10.71 -9.30 10.51
CA LEU A 38 11.00 -10.67 10.10
C LEU A 38 9.89 -11.66 10.52
N ARG A 39 9.35 -11.52 11.73
CA ARG A 39 8.21 -12.33 12.20
C ARG A 39 6.96 -12.09 11.36
N PHE A 40 6.66 -10.84 11.04
CA PHE A 40 5.54 -10.47 10.19
C PHE A 40 5.69 -11.04 8.77
N GLN A 41 6.88 -10.97 8.16
CA GLN A 41 7.11 -11.55 6.83
C GLN A 41 6.89 -13.08 6.81
N ARG A 42 7.31 -13.78 7.87
CA ARG A 42 7.04 -15.22 8.04
C ARG A 42 5.55 -15.50 8.17
N PHE A 43 4.85 -14.74 9.02
CA PHE A 43 3.40 -14.82 9.15
C PHE A 43 2.71 -14.56 7.81
N ARG A 44 3.14 -13.53 7.08
CA ARG A 44 2.55 -13.11 5.81
C ARG A 44 2.65 -14.19 4.73
N THR A 45 3.80 -14.86 4.66
CA THR A 45 4.03 -15.94 3.69
C THR A 45 3.28 -17.21 4.07
N ALA A 46 3.34 -17.59 5.35
CA ALA A 46 2.85 -18.88 5.78
C ALA A 46 1.33 -18.90 6.08
N SER A 47 0.70 -17.74 6.30
CA SER A 47 -0.77 -17.58 6.35
C SER A 47 -1.42 -17.35 4.98
N GLY A 48 -0.63 -17.20 3.92
CA GLY A 48 -1.13 -16.81 2.60
C GLY A 48 -1.59 -15.36 2.50
N LEU A 49 -1.32 -14.52 3.51
CA LEU A 49 -1.65 -13.09 3.46
C LEU A 49 -1.00 -12.39 2.25
N ASN A 50 0.18 -12.84 1.81
CA ASN A 50 0.82 -12.33 0.59
C ASN A 50 0.01 -12.52 -0.70
N GLN A 51 -0.96 -13.44 -0.72
CA GLN A 51 -1.81 -13.71 -1.88
C GLN A 51 -3.15 -12.97 -1.84
N LYS A 52 -3.48 -12.34 -0.70
CA LYS A 52 -4.70 -11.54 -0.55
C LYS A 52 -4.63 -10.23 -1.33
N VAL A 53 -5.78 -9.58 -1.53
CA VAL A 53 -5.83 -8.26 -2.18
C VAL A 53 -5.15 -7.19 -1.32
N GLY A 54 -4.67 -6.12 -1.96
CA GLY A 54 -3.85 -5.09 -1.30
C GLY A 54 -4.47 -4.52 -0.03
N ASP A 55 -5.77 -4.21 -0.05
CA ASP A 55 -6.47 -3.64 1.10
C ASP A 55 -6.52 -4.63 2.28
N GLU A 56 -6.75 -5.92 2.02
CA GLU A 56 -6.74 -6.94 3.07
C GLU A 56 -5.35 -7.12 3.68
N GLN A 57 -4.31 -6.98 2.87
CA GLN A 57 -2.93 -7.03 3.35
C GLN A 57 -2.60 -5.84 4.26
N VAL A 58 -3.02 -4.64 3.86
CA VAL A 58 -2.82 -3.41 4.64
C VAL A 58 -3.62 -3.48 5.93
N ASN A 59 -4.92 -3.82 5.87
CA ASN A 59 -5.76 -3.94 7.06
C ASN A 59 -5.21 -4.98 8.04
N SER A 60 -4.72 -6.12 7.55
CA SER A 60 -4.09 -7.14 8.40
C SER A 60 -2.78 -6.63 9.03
N LEU A 61 -1.98 -5.85 8.31
CA LEU A 61 -0.77 -5.24 8.84
C LEU A 61 -1.08 -4.24 9.97
N ILE A 62 -2.01 -3.31 9.72
CA ILE A 62 -2.40 -2.29 10.69
C ILE A 62 -2.98 -2.95 11.96
N TYR A 63 -3.88 -3.92 11.78
CA TYR A 63 -4.44 -4.70 12.89
C TYR A 63 -3.36 -5.38 13.73
N LEU A 64 -2.36 -5.99 13.09
CA LEU A 64 -1.26 -6.68 13.78
C LEU A 64 -0.25 -5.74 14.42
N MET A 65 -0.08 -4.52 13.90
CA MET A 65 0.77 -3.51 14.52
C MET A 65 0.09 -2.89 15.75
N GLY A 66 -1.24 -2.86 15.80
CA GLY A 66 -2.04 -2.43 16.95
C GLY A 66 -2.46 -0.96 16.91
N PRO A 67 -3.04 -0.42 18.01
CA PRO A 67 -3.73 0.87 18.01
C PRO A 67 -2.88 2.08 17.59
N GLN A 68 -1.57 2.03 17.84
CA GLN A 68 -0.66 3.10 17.42
C GLN A 68 -0.46 3.12 15.90
N ALA A 69 -0.59 1.97 15.23
CA ALA A 69 -0.58 1.88 13.78
C ALA A 69 -1.82 2.49 13.16
N GLU A 70 -2.99 2.26 13.78
CA GLU A 70 -4.27 2.87 13.38
C GLU A 70 -4.17 4.39 13.45
N SER A 71 -3.67 4.95 14.57
CA SER A 71 -3.50 6.41 14.71
C SER A 71 -2.56 6.99 13.66
N ILE A 72 -1.47 6.29 13.34
CA ILE A 72 -0.55 6.68 12.26
C ILE A 72 -1.25 6.58 10.89
N PHE A 73 -1.98 5.50 10.63
CA PHE A 73 -2.70 5.26 9.38
C PHE A 73 -3.82 6.29 9.14
N GLU A 74 -4.59 6.61 10.17
CA GLU A 74 -5.59 7.68 10.18
C GLU A 74 -4.96 9.06 9.95
N SER A 75 -3.78 9.32 10.54
CA SER A 75 -3.05 10.58 10.34
C SER A 75 -2.66 10.80 8.87
N PHE A 76 -2.47 9.71 8.11
CA PHE A 76 -2.20 9.76 6.68
C PHE A 76 -3.46 10.00 5.83
N LYS A 77 -4.67 10.07 6.43
CA LYS A 77 -5.96 10.27 5.75
C LYS A 77 -6.16 9.32 4.56
N LEU A 78 -5.78 8.05 4.72
CA LEU A 78 -5.86 7.04 3.66
C LEU A 78 -7.19 6.29 3.61
N SER A 79 -8.07 6.49 4.59
CA SER A 79 -9.36 5.80 4.68
C SER A 79 -10.33 6.26 3.58
N GLY A 80 -10.40 5.44 2.52
CA GLY A 80 -11.67 4.98 1.93
C GLY A 80 -12.52 5.93 1.08
N GLU A 81 -12.43 7.26 1.20
CA GLU A 81 -13.54 8.12 0.71
C GLU A 81 -13.18 9.15 -0.37
N ASP A 82 -11.91 9.47 -0.64
CA ASP A 82 -11.60 10.56 -1.61
C ASP A 82 -11.41 10.07 -3.06
N ALA A 83 -12.39 9.38 -3.63
CA ALA A 83 -12.37 8.91 -5.02
C ALA A 83 -12.87 9.95 -6.06
N SER A 84 -13.20 11.18 -5.67
CA SER A 84 -13.62 12.23 -6.60
C SER A 84 -12.64 13.42 -6.60
N GLY A 85 -11.78 13.47 -7.62
CA GLY A 85 -11.02 14.66 -8.04
C GLY A 85 -9.79 15.07 -7.23
N GLY A 86 -9.73 14.85 -5.91
CA GLY A 86 -8.64 15.39 -5.06
C GLY A 86 -7.33 14.60 -5.04
N LYS A 87 -7.37 13.26 -5.08
CA LYS A 87 -6.16 12.41 -4.89
C LYS A 87 -5.14 12.54 -6.01
N ARG A 88 -5.60 12.66 -7.27
CA ARG A 88 -4.69 12.72 -8.42
C ARG A 88 -3.93 14.04 -8.46
N ASP A 89 -4.59 15.14 -8.14
CA ASP A 89 -4.00 16.47 -8.12
C ASP A 89 -2.92 16.58 -7.03
N VAL A 90 -3.17 16.02 -5.84
CA VAL A 90 -2.18 15.94 -4.75
C VAL A 90 -1.00 15.04 -5.14
N GLN A 91 -1.25 13.89 -5.76
CA GLN A 91 -0.18 12.99 -6.21
C GLN A 91 0.69 13.62 -7.30
N ILE A 92 0.07 14.29 -8.29
CA ILE A 92 0.79 15.00 -9.35
C ILE A 92 1.59 16.16 -8.75
N THR A 93 1.03 16.88 -7.79
CA THR A 93 1.73 17.98 -7.09
C THR A 93 2.91 17.47 -6.27
N ASN A 94 2.77 16.37 -5.53
CA ASN A 94 3.86 15.77 -4.76
C ASN A 94 4.97 15.23 -5.67
N ALA A 95 4.61 14.58 -6.79
CA ALA A 95 5.57 14.13 -7.79
C ALA A 95 6.31 15.30 -8.45
N LEU A 96 5.62 16.42 -8.67
CA LEU A 96 6.19 17.66 -9.19
C LEU A 96 7.18 18.29 -8.20
N ILE A 97 6.81 18.40 -6.92
CA ILE A 97 7.70 18.88 -5.85
C ILE A 97 8.93 17.98 -5.77
N TYR A 98 8.74 16.65 -5.82
CA TYR A 98 9.83 15.69 -5.83
C TYR A 98 10.80 15.91 -7.01
N MET A 99 10.29 16.06 -8.24
CA MET A 99 11.11 16.34 -9.42
C MET A 99 11.90 17.64 -9.27
N VAL A 100 11.23 18.72 -8.83
CA VAL A 100 11.87 20.03 -8.64
C VAL A 100 13.00 19.96 -7.61
N CYS A 101 12.78 19.31 -6.47
CA CYS A 101 13.78 19.12 -5.43
C CYS A 101 14.93 18.19 -5.87
N LYS A 102 14.58 17.07 -6.53
CA LYS A 102 15.54 16.02 -6.86
C LYS A 102 16.49 16.42 -7.99
N ASP A 103 15.96 17.10 -9.00
CA ASP A 103 16.69 17.49 -10.20
C ASP A 103 17.18 18.95 -10.14
N ASN A 104 17.00 19.62 -8.99
CA ASN A 104 17.33 21.04 -8.78
C ASN A 104 16.73 21.94 -9.89
N ALA A 105 15.50 21.64 -10.30
CA ALA A 105 14.84 22.36 -11.38
C ALA A 105 14.42 23.76 -10.90
N PRO A 106 14.46 24.79 -11.76
CA PRO A 106 14.02 26.12 -11.38
C PRO A 106 12.52 26.11 -11.08
N HIS A 107 12.07 26.79 -10.01
CA HIS A 107 10.64 26.86 -9.64
C HIS A 107 9.75 27.43 -10.77
N SER A 108 10.34 28.10 -11.76
CA SER A 108 9.69 28.54 -12.99
C SER A 108 9.21 27.41 -13.91
N ILE A 109 9.65 26.17 -13.69
CA ILE A 109 9.39 25.03 -14.60
C ILE A 109 7.89 24.75 -14.73
N VAL A 110 7.13 24.98 -13.66
CA VAL A 110 5.67 24.78 -13.60
C VAL A 110 4.89 25.76 -14.48
N GLU A 111 5.54 26.84 -14.94
CA GLU A 111 4.98 27.89 -15.79
C GLU A 111 5.42 27.75 -17.26
N LYS A 112 6.31 26.80 -17.56
CA LYS A 112 6.83 26.62 -18.93
C LYS A 112 5.80 25.92 -19.81
N GLU A 113 5.66 26.40 -21.05
CA GLU A 113 4.68 25.89 -22.01
C GLU A 113 4.79 24.37 -22.24
N GLY A 114 6.02 23.86 -22.34
CA GLY A 114 6.25 22.42 -22.49
C GLY A 114 5.71 21.59 -21.31
N PHE A 115 5.88 22.09 -20.08
CA PHE A 115 5.37 21.42 -18.89
C PHE A 115 3.83 21.54 -18.77
N LEU A 116 3.27 22.69 -19.16
CA LEU A 116 1.82 22.88 -19.21
C LEU A 116 1.16 21.99 -20.28
N HIS A 117 1.80 21.81 -21.43
CA HIS A 117 1.34 20.89 -22.46
C HIS A 117 1.38 19.43 -21.98
N PHE A 118 2.49 19.03 -21.33
CA PHE A 118 2.62 17.71 -20.73
C PHE A 118 1.54 17.44 -19.67
N THR A 119 1.35 18.36 -18.72
CA THR A 119 0.35 18.20 -17.64
C THR A 119 -1.08 18.18 -18.18
N ARG A 120 -1.43 19.02 -19.15
CA ARG A 120 -2.74 18.98 -19.82
C ARG A 120 -3.01 17.68 -20.57
N THR A 121 -1.96 17.03 -21.08
CA THR A 121 -2.08 15.74 -21.80
C THR A 121 -2.37 14.60 -20.82
N ILE A 122 -1.69 14.56 -19.67
CA ILE A 122 -1.82 13.46 -18.70
C ILE A 122 -2.97 13.65 -17.71
N ALA A 123 -3.34 14.90 -17.41
CA ALA A 123 -4.36 15.26 -16.44
C ALA A 123 -5.03 16.59 -16.84
N PRO A 124 -6.00 16.57 -17.77
CA PRO A 124 -6.61 17.78 -18.34
C PRO A 124 -7.33 18.68 -17.32
N LEU A 125 -7.76 18.11 -16.19
CA LEU A 125 -8.48 18.82 -15.12
C LEU A 125 -7.55 19.31 -13.99
N TYR A 126 -6.28 18.89 -14.00
CA TYR A 126 -5.31 19.30 -12.99
C TYR A 126 -4.92 20.77 -13.18
N LYS A 127 -4.90 21.53 -12.08
CA LYS A 127 -4.39 22.91 -12.05
C LYS A 127 -2.98 22.91 -11.46
N PRO A 128 -1.93 23.11 -12.28
CA PRO A 128 -0.56 23.15 -11.79
C PRO A 128 -0.39 24.27 -10.75
N PRO A 129 0.40 24.04 -9.68
CA PRO A 129 0.73 25.09 -8.72
C PRO A 129 1.51 26.22 -9.39
N SER A 130 1.32 27.45 -8.91
CA SER A 130 2.13 28.59 -9.35
C SER A 130 3.51 28.55 -8.70
N ARG A 131 4.50 29.26 -9.27
CA ARG A 131 5.85 29.38 -8.68
C ARG A 131 5.83 29.79 -7.20
N ASN A 132 4.84 30.58 -6.79
CA ASN A 132 4.71 31.09 -5.43
C ASN A 132 4.02 30.12 -4.46
N THR A 133 3.42 29.04 -4.99
CA THR A 133 2.73 28.02 -4.21
C THR A 133 3.61 26.78 -4.00
N VAL A 134 4.65 26.60 -4.83
CA VAL A 134 5.69 25.59 -4.64
C VAL A 134 6.69 26.11 -3.61
N SER A 135 6.30 26.05 -2.34
CA SER A 135 7.14 26.37 -1.19
C SER A 135 7.48 25.09 -0.43
N PHE A 136 8.74 24.96 -0.01
CA PHE A 136 9.28 23.80 0.71
C PHE A 136 9.09 23.94 2.23
#